data_AF-A0A0U5JQN9-F1
#
_entry.id   AF-A0A0U5JQN9-F1
#
_cell.length_a   1.000
_cell.length_b   1.000
_cell.length_c   1.000
_cell.angle_alpha   90.00
_cell.angle_beta   90.00
_cell.angle_gamma   90.00
#
_symmetry.space_group_name_H-M   'P 1'
#
loop_
_entity.id
_entity.type
_entity.pdbx_description
1 polymer ?
#
loop_
_entity_poly.entity_id
_entity_poly.type
_entity_poly.pdbx_seq_one_letter_code
_entity_poly.pdbx_strand_id
1 'polypeptide(L)'
;MENKNHYKMFKKGKIWRYALLSTLVIAGTTLTTKTVNADSEVEPNAIVAVDTSTTNQKNGSAVEKTNNSEYLQVQDSTKQQNISNNSNVANKDDLRDLNLNNNKQIQQPVVPQSTDSSEINKVPNGWTSDKKSYYENGQLVKGIKTIGQNTYYFNNDGILNTNTFYTNWGRTYYFGDDGARWDNRFYNNWGRTYYFQGDGARLDNGFYNNWGRTYYFQADGSRLDNNFYSNWGRTYYFQADGSRLDNNFYSNWGRTYYFQGDGARLDNGFYNNWGRTYYFGSDGARWDNRLYTNWGHNYWFGNDGALLTNGFIMLFGNDYYANNQGILNSVRYQSQFTPIYAPEGCSVAALQMLTSIKGINLPLYYAYTHLPQGGGVFGGGFTHIIPARDLVNYGRQWDSGLRDISGSSLSQIYNWVASGHPVIYYGFSAYESSYAWRNHAKVILGISNGRFHVYDPCYYSVNSPAGSSGSGPFGHGANSYLTWGQVAAEYNGSGAVTTV
;
A
#
# COMPACT_ATOMS: atom_id res chain seq x y z
N MET A 1 -18.00 21.26 -1.87
CA MET A 1 -17.93 21.55 -0.42
C MET A 1 -16.58 21.08 0.09
N GLU A 2 -15.93 21.81 1.00
CA GLU A 2 -14.67 21.36 1.61
C GLU A 2 -14.94 20.33 2.72
N ASN A 3 -14.32 19.15 2.63
CA ASN A 3 -14.35 18.17 3.73
C ASN A 3 -13.33 18.56 4.81
N LYS A 4 -13.79 19.30 5.83
CA LYS A 4 -13.00 19.57 7.04
C LYS A 4 -12.89 18.29 7.88
N ASN A 5 -11.78 17.57 7.68
CA ASN A 5 -11.45 16.35 8.44
C ASN A 5 -11.16 16.69 9.90
N HIS A 6 -12.06 16.27 10.80
CA HIS A 6 -11.89 16.46 12.24
C HIS A 6 -11.18 15.24 12.86
N TYR A 7 -9.98 15.48 13.40
CA TYR A 7 -9.19 14.47 14.10
C TYR A 7 -9.37 14.60 15.61
N LYS A 8 -9.68 13.51 16.30
CA LYS A 8 -9.71 13.47 17.77
C LYS A 8 -8.44 12.80 18.29
N MET A 9 -7.65 13.56 19.05
CA MET A 9 -6.47 13.03 19.72
C MET A 9 -6.87 12.26 20.99
N PHE A 10 -6.26 11.10 21.21
CA PHE A 10 -6.45 10.27 22.40
C PHE A 10 -5.12 9.62 22.83
N LYS A 11 -5.06 9.13 24.06
CA LYS A 11 -3.83 8.60 24.66
C LYS A 11 -3.95 7.09 24.85
N LYS A 12 -2.99 6.31 24.34
CA LYS A 12 -2.87 4.86 24.59
C LYS A 12 -1.52 4.59 25.26
N GLY A 13 -1.55 4.34 26.57
CA GLY A 13 -0.34 4.25 27.39
C GLY A 13 0.39 5.61 27.48
N LYS A 14 1.70 5.62 27.19
CA LYS A 14 2.51 6.85 27.15
C LYS A 14 2.45 7.60 25.80
N ILE A 15 1.76 7.08 24.78
CA ILE A 15 1.80 7.59 23.41
C ILE A 15 0.46 8.25 23.03
N TRP A 16 0.54 9.44 22.42
CA TRP A 16 -0.60 10.12 21.78
C TRP A 16 -0.90 9.53 20.39
N ARG A 17 -2.18 9.39 20.05
CA ARG A 17 -2.66 8.90 18.76
C ARG A 17 -3.82 9.77 18.26
N TYR A 18 -4.02 9.80 16.96
CA TYR A 18 -5.13 10.50 16.32
C TYR A 18 -6.11 9.48 15.73
N ALA A 19 -7.41 9.71 15.91
CA ALA A 19 -8.47 9.03 15.19
C ALA A 19 -9.14 10.00 14.21
N LEU A 20 -9.33 9.57 12.96
CA LEU A 20 -10.19 10.27 12.00
C LEU A 20 -11.65 10.00 12.37
N LEU A 21 -12.43 11.04 12.63
CA LEU A 21 -13.89 10.92 12.78
C LEU A 21 -14.57 11.17 11.44
N SER A 22 -14.56 10.17 10.57
CA SER A 22 -15.33 10.19 9.31
C SER A 22 -16.81 9.91 9.60
N THR A 23 -17.58 10.94 9.90
CA THR A 23 -19.05 10.88 9.91
C THR A 23 -19.59 10.76 8.49
N LEU A 24 -19.53 9.54 7.93
CA LEU A 24 -20.23 9.24 6.69
C LEU A 24 -21.74 9.20 6.97
N VAL A 25 -22.45 10.24 6.54
CA VAL A 25 -23.92 10.19 6.44
C VAL A 25 -24.26 9.36 5.21
N ILE A 26 -24.32 8.04 5.38
CA ILE A 26 -24.97 7.17 4.40
C ILE A 26 -26.46 7.43 4.53
N ALA A 27 -27.03 8.21 3.61
CA ALA A 27 -28.47 8.38 3.51
C ALA A 27 -29.10 7.02 3.18
N GLY A 28 -29.90 6.49 4.10
CA GLY A 28 -30.56 5.19 3.93
C GLY A 28 -31.64 5.25 2.85
N THR A 29 -31.28 4.90 1.61
CA THR A 29 -32.20 4.83 0.48
C THR A 29 -32.69 3.40 0.28
N THR A 30 -33.96 3.16 0.65
CA THR A 30 -34.63 1.88 0.40
C THR A 30 -34.96 1.72 -1.09
N LEU A 31 -34.42 0.65 -1.69
CA LEU A 31 -34.91 -0.11 -2.86
C LEU A 31 -35.94 0.56 -3.79
N THR A 32 -35.58 0.70 -5.07
CA THR A 32 -36.41 0.16 -6.17
C THR A 32 -35.52 -0.37 -7.29
N THR A 33 -35.54 -1.68 -7.55
CA THR A 33 -34.86 -2.29 -8.70
C THR A 33 -35.80 -2.30 -9.91
N LYS A 34 -35.54 -1.43 -10.90
CA LYS A 34 -36.03 -1.66 -12.25
C LYS A 34 -35.03 -2.53 -13.00
N THR A 35 -35.48 -3.69 -13.47
CA THR A 35 -34.73 -4.53 -14.39
C THR A 35 -34.69 -3.90 -15.78
N VAL A 36 -33.52 -3.88 -16.39
CA VAL A 36 -33.32 -3.67 -17.83
C VAL A 36 -32.24 -4.66 -18.25
N ASN A 37 -32.54 -5.54 -19.20
CA ASN A 37 -31.56 -6.46 -19.76
C ASN A 37 -30.66 -5.71 -20.75
N ALA A 38 -29.39 -6.10 -20.80
CA ALA A 38 -28.50 -5.79 -21.91
C ALA A 38 -27.55 -6.98 -22.09
N ASP A 39 -27.76 -7.75 -23.16
CA ASP A 39 -26.88 -8.86 -23.53
C ASP A 39 -25.54 -8.34 -24.06
N SER A 40 -24.47 -9.11 -23.84
CA SER A 40 -23.22 -9.04 -24.60
C SER A 40 -22.46 -10.36 -24.42
N GLU A 41 -22.38 -11.14 -25.49
CA GLU A 41 -21.73 -12.45 -25.52
C GLU A 41 -20.19 -12.29 -25.57
N VAL A 42 -19.46 -13.07 -24.76
CA VAL A 42 -18.07 -13.48 -25.07
C VAL A 42 -17.85 -14.90 -24.54
N GLU A 43 -17.47 -15.82 -25.43
CA GLU A 43 -17.12 -17.22 -25.13
C GLU A 43 -15.80 -17.36 -24.32
N PRO A 44 -15.69 -18.34 -23.40
CA PRO A 44 -14.49 -18.56 -22.60
C PRO A 44 -13.47 -19.49 -23.30
N ASN A 45 -12.31 -18.96 -23.67
CA ASN A 45 -11.26 -19.75 -24.34
C ASN A 45 -10.52 -20.70 -23.39
N ALA A 46 -10.75 -22.01 -23.59
CA ALA A 46 -9.86 -23.16 -23.38
C ALA A 46 -8.92 -23.17 -22.14
N ILE A 47 -9.25 -24.02 -21.16
CA ILE A 47 -8.32 -24.49 -20.13
C ILE A 47 -7.38 -25.53 -20.76
N VAL A 48 -6.05 -25.33 -20.61
CA VAL A 48 -5.05 -26.38 -20.90
C VAL A 48 -4.59 -27.00 -19.58
N ALA A 49 -4.80 -28.31 -19.44
CA ALA A 49 -4.30 -29.08 -18.31
C ALA A 49 -2.84 -29.51 -18.54
N VAL A 50 -2.03 -29.51 -17.47
CA VAL A 50 -0.75 -30.23 -17.39
C VAL A 50 -0.74 -31.02 -16.09
N ASP A 51 -0.34 -32.29 -16.17
CA ASP A 51 -0.48 -33.26 -15.09
C ASP A 51 0.72 -33.28 -14.13
N THR A 52 0.45 -33.93 -13.00
CA THR A 52 1.29 -34.25 -11.84
C THR A 52 2.69 -34.78 -12.17
N SER A 53 3.68 -34.33 -11.41
CA SER A 53 4.79 -35.19 -11.01
C SER A 53 5.13 -34.96 -9.53
N THR A 54 5.26 -36.05 -8.77
CA THR A 54 5.49 -36.05 -7.33
C THR A 54 6.88 -36.57 -6.99
N THR A 55 7.58 -35.90 -6.09
CA THR A 55 8.70 -36.47 -5.33
C THR A 55 8.62 -36.07 -3.86
N ASN A 56 8.55 -37.07 -2.99
CA ASN A 56 8.64 -36.88 -1.54
C ASN A 56 10.10 -36.95 -1.08
N GLN A 57 10.52 -36.05 -0.19
CA GLN A 57 11.48 -36.38 0.86
C GLN A 57 11.05 -35.76 2.19
N LYS A 58 11.39 -36.45 3.29
CA LYS A 58 11.11 -36.08 4.68
C LYS A 58 12.37 -36.29 5.52
N ASN A 59 12.35 -35.69 6.72
CA ASN A 59 13.34 -35.72 7.82
C ASN A 59 14.37 -34.57 7.79
N GLY A 60 14.65 -33.91 8.92
CA GLY A 60 13.98 -34.04 10.23
C GLY A 60 14.58 -33.18 11.36
N SER A 61 13.80 -33.07 12.45
CA SER A 61 14.20 -32.72 13.83
C SER A 61 15.05 -31.47 14.13
N ALA A 62 14.35 -30.41 14.53
CA ALA A 62 14.53 -29.61 15.77
C ALA A 62 15.87 -29.56 16.53
N VAL A 63 16.26 -28.33 16.94
CA VAL A 63 16.75 -27.97 18.29
C VAL A 63 16.30 -26.53 18.62
N GLU A 64 15.82 -26.27 19.85
CA GLU A 64 15.70 -24.92 20.41
C GLU A 64 16.97 -24.54 21.19
N LYS A 65 17.38 -23.25 21.17
CA LYS A 65 17.76 -22.55 22.41
C LYS A 65 17.88 -21.02 22.30
N THR A 66 17.70 -20.42 23.48
CA THR A 66 17.36 -19.03 23.79
C THR A 66 18.56 -18.13 24.13
N ASN A 67 18.27 -16.82 24.20
CA ASN A 67 18.94 -15.75 24.99
C ASN A 67 20.12 -14.95 24.39
N ASN A 68 19.94 -13.62 24.37
CA ASN A 68 20.69 -12.55 25.06
C ASN A 68 22.18 -12.79 25.42
N SER A 69 23.10 -11.82 25.38
CA SER A 69 23.05 -10.34 25.21
C SER A 69 24.24 -9.89 24.30
N GLU A 70 24.61 -8.62 24.03
CA GLU A 70 24.85 -7.49 24.94
C GLU A 70 25.09 -6.15 24.22
N TYR A 71 25.39 -5.10 25.00
CA TYR A 71 25.38 -3.68 24.64
C TYR A 71 26.73 -3.06 25.02
N LEU A 72 27.41 -2.36 24.10
CA LEU A 72 28.65 -1.64 24.41
C LEU A 72 28.62 -0.18 23.93
N GLN A 73 29.01 0.70 24.84
CA GLN A 73 29.24 2.13 24.60
C GLN A 73 30.70 2.37 24.23
N VAL A 74 30.99 3.50 23.58
CA VAL A 74 32.27 4.20 23.73
C VAL A 74 31.97 5.69 23.95
N GLN A 75 32.68 6.32 24.89
CA GLN A 75 32.68 7.77 25.09
C GLN A 75 34.03 8.39 24.73
N ASP A 76 33.99 9.69 24.47
CA ASP A 76 35.10 10.58 24.14
C ASP A 76 36.25 10.61 25.18
N SER A 77 37.49 10.73 24.70
CA SER A 77 38.52 11.57 25.35
C SER A 77 39.76 11.83 24.46
N THR A 78 40.09 13.12 24.39
CA THR A 78 41.28 13.81 23.83
C THR A 78 42.67 13.16 24.14
N LYS A 79 43.83 13.52 23.53
CA LYS A 79 44.43 14.89 23.51
C LYS A 79 45.78 15.02 22.74
N GLN A 80 46.06 16.24 22.23
CA GLN A 80 47.39 16.90 22.07
C GLN A 80 48.44 16.34 21.05
N GLN A 81 49.33 17.14 20.39
CA GLN A 81 49.44 18.62 20.24
C GLN A 81 50.35 19.06 19.06
N ASN A 82 50.30 20.37 18.76
CA ASN A 82 51.25 21.29 18.08
C ASN A 82 50.78 21.80 16.69
N ILE A 83 50.49 23.09 16.45
CA ILE A 83 51.22 24.37 16.70
C ILE A 83 52.36 24.52 15.65
N SER A 84 52.41 25.55 14.79
CA SER A 84 52.08 26.98 15.01
C SER A 84 51.33 27.72 13.88
N ASN A 85 50.86 28.93 14.25
CA ASN A 85 50.34 30.02 13.40
C ASN A 85 51.48 30.65 12.50
N ASN A 86 51.29 31.66 11.64
CA ASN A 86 50.22 32.65 11.50
C ASN A 86 50.15 33.29 10.09
N SER A 87 49.08 34.03 9.82
CA SER A 87 48.82 34.84 8.61
C SER A 87 49.65 36.13 8.51
N ASN A 88 49.96 36.62 7.29
CA ASN A 88 49.31 37.82 6.71
C ASN A 88 49.93 38.41 5.43
N VAL A 89 49.04 38.92 4.57
CA VAL A 89 49.05 40.17 3.77
C VAL A 89 50.40 40.87 3.49
N ALA A 90 50.66 41.16 2.21
CA ALA A 90 51.71 42.06 1.74
C ALA A 90 51.18 43.46 1.37
N ASN A 91 52.00 44.51 1.51
CA ASN A 91 51.83 45.75 0.74
C ASN A 91 53.09 46.64 0.67
N LYS A 92 53.40 47.10 -0.55
CA LYS A 92 54.09 48.34 -0.99
C LYS A 92 55.51 48.76 -0.53
N ASP A 93 56.29 49.02 -1.58
CA ASP A 93 57.06 50.25 -1.89
C ASP A 93 58.07 50.85 -0.88
N ASP A 94 59.36 50.89 -1.27
CA ASP A 94 60.05 52.18 -1.45
C ASP A 94 61.20 52.06 -2.50
N LEU A 95 61.82 53.19 -2.88
CA LEU A 95 62.74 53.37 -4.03
C LEU A 95 64.00 54.18 -3.66
N ARG A 96 64.90 54.42 -4.64
CA ARG A 96 66.13 55.27 -4.64
C ARG A 96 67.45 54.58 -4.21
N ASP A 97 68.63 54.94 -4.74
CA ASP A 97 68.95 55.78 -5.93
C ASP A 97 70.34 55.48 -6.55
N LEU A 98 70.53 55.96 -7.78
CA LEU A 98 71.76 56.43 -8.47
C LEU A 98 73.17 55.88 -8.07
N ASN A 99 73.94 55.43 -9.09
CA ASN A 99 74.96 56.30 -9.72
C ASN A 99 75.44 55.76 -11.09
N LEU A 100 76.12 56.61 -11.89
CA LEU A 100 76.72 56.30 -13.20
C LEU A 100 78.26 56.28 -13.11
N ASN A 101 78.96 55.46 -13.90
CA ASN A 101 79.72 55.97 -15.06
C ASN A 101 80.47 54.92 -15.92
N ASN A 102 80.59 55.31 -17.19
CA ASN A 102 81.23 54.63 -18.32
C ASN A 102 82.70 54.23 -18.15
N ASN A 103 83.15 53.25 -18.95
CA ASN A 103 84.35 53.44 -19.78
C ASN A 103 84.31 52.65 -21.12
N LYS A 104 85.16 53.00 -22.09
CA LYS A 104 85.10 52.53 -23.51
C LYS A 104 86.33 51.70 -23.95
N GLN A 105 86.08 50.71 -24.80
CA GLN A 105 86.92 50.26 -25.94
C GLN A 105 85.93 49.68 -27.00
N ILE A 106 85.90 50.01 -28.31
CA ILE A 106 86.93 50.14 -29.37
C ILE A 106 87.45 48.74 -29.75
N GLN A 107 87.30 48.18 -30.98
CA GLN A 107 87.02 48.74 -32.32
C GLN A 107 86.31 47.72 -33.27
N GLN A 108 85.88 48.16 -34.46
CA GLN A 108 85.54 47.38 -35.68
C GLN A 108 86.42 47.93 -36.85
N PRO A 109 86.49 47.37 -38.11
CA PRO A 109 85.53 46.49 -38.82
C PRO A 109 86.10 45.37 -39.74
N VAL A 110 85.27 44.37 -40.14
CA VAL A 110 85.32 43.67 -41.46
C VAL A 110 83.92 43.15 -41.86
N VAL A 111 83.44 43.48 -43.07
CA VAL A 111 82.24 42.99 -43.80
C VAL A 111 82.57 43.23 -45.30
N PRO A 112 82.23 42.41 -46.34
CA PRO A 112 81.03 41.57 -46.49
C PRO A 112 81.17 40.15 -47.10
N GLN A 113 80.15 39.31 -46.87
CA GLN A 113 79.32 38.56 -47.84
C GLN A 113 78.46 37.54 -47.05
N SER A 114 77.13 37.64 -47.04
CA SER A 114 76.18 37.08 -48.03
C SER A 114 76.31 35.55 -48.21
N THR A 115 75.29 34.72 -47.98
CA THR A 115 73.85 34.96 -47.76
C THR A 115 73.29 34.05 -46.66
N ASP A 116 72.51 34.60 -45.72
CA ASP A 116 71.72 33.78 -44.79
C ASP A 116 70.28 33.60 -45.31
N SER A 117 69.69 32.42 -45.07
CA SER A 117 68.37 32.03 -45.55
C SER A 117 67.46 31.72 -44.37
N SER A 118 66.22 32.20 -44.39
CA SER A 118 65.31 32.14 -43.25
C SER A 118 64.88 30.70 -42.91
N GLU A 119 65.63 30.01 -42.05
CA GLU A 119 65.17 28.81 -41.36
C GLU A 119 64.09 29.17 -40.33
N ILE A 120 62.83 29.16 -40.80
CA ILE A 120 61.68 29.12 -39.90
C ILE A 120 61.73 27.77 -39.18
N ASN A 121 62.20 27.79 -37.93
CA ASN A 121 62.12 26.67 -37.00
C ASN A 121 60.66 26.30 -36.75
N LYS A 122 60.10 25.43 -37.61
CA LYS A 122 58.75 24.90 -37.47
C LYS A 122 58.71 23.97 -36.27
N VAL A 123 58.12 24.44 -35.17
CA VAL A 123 57.82 23.61 -33.99
C VAL A 123 57.05 22.37 -34.46
N PRO A 124 57.56 21.15 -34.23
CA PRO A 124 56.92 19.92 -34.71
C PRO A 124 55.50 19.75 -34.14
N ASN A 125 54.61 19.16 -34.92
CA ASN A 125 53.27 18.81 -34.45
C ASN A 125 53.37 17.71 -33.38
N GLY A 126 52.74 17.89 -32.23
CA GLY A 126 52.79 16.93 -31.13
C GLY A 126 52.64 17.53 -29.74
N TRP A 127 52.72 16.68 -28.72
CA TRP A 127 52.72 17.07 -27.31
C TRP A 127 54.05 17.69 -26.89
N THR A 128 54.02 18.63 -25.95
CA THR A 128 55.21 19.03 -25.18
C THR A 128 55.75 17.86 -24.35
N SER A 129 57.03 17.93 -23.97
CA SER A 129 57.69 16.90 -23.16
C SER A 129 57.04 16.67 -21.79
N ASP A 130 56.38 17.70 -21.24
CA ASP A 130 55.59 17.63 -20.00
C ASP A 130 54.10 17.31 -20.21
N LYS A 131 53.69 17.09 -21.47
CA LYS A 131 52.31 16.85 -21.94
C LYS A 131 51.28 17.92 -21.57
N LYS A 132 51.69 19.12 -21.14
CA LYS A 132 50.74 20.20 -20.81
C LYS A 132 50.22 20.96 -22.02
N SER A 133 50.86 20.86 -23.18
CA SER A 133 50.43 21.55 -24.40
C SER A 133 50.59 20.67 -25.63
N TYR A 134 49.87 21.03 -26.70
CA TYR A 134 49.97 20.37 -27.99
C TYR A 134 50.14 21.41 -29.11
N TYR A 135 51.12 21.19 -29.98
CA TYR A 135 51.37 22.02 -31.15
C TYR A 135 50.76 21.41 -32.42
N GLU A 136 50.13 22.25 -33.22
CA GLU A 136 49.64 21.90 -34.56
C GLU A 136 50.00 23.03 -35.53
N ASN A 137 50.72 22.68 -36.60
CA ASN A 137 51.23 23.59 -37.63
C ASN A 137 52.03 24.77 -37.06
N GLY A 138 52.81 24.52 -36.00
CA GLY A 138 53.62 25.52 -35.30
C GLY A 138 52.87 26.40 -34.30
N GLN A 139 51.55 26.21 -34.10
CA GLN A 139 50.74 26.97 -33.15
C GLN A 139 50.26 26.08 -31.99
N LEU A 140 50.05 26.68 -30.82
CA LEU A 140 49.42 26.01 -29.68
C LEU A 140 47.92 25.78 -29.93
N VAL A 141 47.47 24.55 -29.77
CA VAL A 141 46.04 24.19 -29.80
C VAL A 141 45.32 24.81 -28.59
N LYS A 142 44.11 25.32 -28.83
CA LYS A 142 43.24 25.95 -27.82
C LYS A 142 41.81 25.43 -27.97
N GLY A 143 41.05 25.41 -26.87
CA GLY A 143 39.70 24.85 -26.85
C GLY A 143 39.69 23.31 -26.87
N ILE A 144 38.59 22.72 -27.33
CA ILE A 144 38.44 21.26 -27.44
C ILE A 144 39.13 20.76 -28.73
N LYS A 145 39.97 19.72 -28.60
CA LYS A 145 40.65 19.06 -29.71
C LYS A 145 40.71 17.55 -29.49
N THR A 146 40.39 16.77 -30.52
CA THR A 146 40.65 15.33 -30.56
C THR A 146 42.08 15.08 -31.08
N ILE A 147 42.86 14.28 -30.34
CA ILE A 147 44.25 13.95 -30.60
C ILE A 147 44.39 12.42 -30.48
N GLY A 148 44.63 11.74 -31.59
CA GLY A 148 44.49 10.29 -31.65
C GLY A 148 43.02 9.88 -31.44
N GLN A 149 42.78 8.99 -30.47
CA GLN A 149 41.42 8.54 -30.11
C GLN A 149 40.79 9.39 -28.99
N ASN A 150 41.58 10.20 -28.28
CA ASN A 150 41.14 10.92 -27.09
C ASN A 150 40.80 12.38 -27.41
N THR A 151 39.82 12.94 -26.69
CA THR A 151 39.45 14.36 -26.78
C THR A 151 39.96 15.11 -25.55
N TYR A 152 40.56 16.28 -25.76
CA TYR A 152 41.24 17.09 -24.75
C TYR A 152 40.70 18.52 -24.74
N TYR A 153 40.86 19.25 -23.63
CA TYR A 153 40.47 20.67 -23.52
C TYR A 153 41.66 21.54 -23.07
N PHE A 154 42.11 22.40 -23.97
CA PHE A 154 43.17 23.38 -23.73
C PHE A 154 42.56 24.76 -23.44
N ASN A 155 43.13 25.48 -22.48
CA ASN A 155 42.69 26.84 -22.14
C ASN A 155 43.11 27.88 -23.23
N ASN A 156 42.82 29.16 -22.99
CA ASN A 156 43.17 30.24 -23.91
C ASN A 156 44.68 30.47 -24.09
N ASP A 157 45.53 29.87 -23.24
CA ASP A 157 47.00 29.95 -23.31
C ASP A 157 47.60 28.72 -24.00
N GLY A 158 46.79 27.69 -24.31
CA GLY A 158 47.22 26.41 -24.87
C GLY A 158 47.63 25.36 -23.82
N ILE A 159 47.26 25.55 -22.56
CA ILE A 159 47.52 24.62 -21.46
C ILE A 159 46.34 23.66 -21.29
N LEU A 160 46.63 22.36 -21.25
CA LEU A 160 45.70 21.26 -21.00
C LEU A 160 45.08 21.38 -19.60
N ASN A 161 43.76 21.27 -19.55
CA ASN A 161 43.03 21.19 -18.28
C ASN A 161 42.82 19.72 -17.90
N THR A 162 43.04 19.40 -16.62
CA THR A 162 42.83 18.07 -16.04
C THR A 162 41.88 18.16 -14.84
N ASN A 163 41.23 17.05 -14.50
CA ASN A 163 40.24 16.92 -13.42
C ASN A 163 39.10 17.96 -13.44
N THR A 164 38.79 18.56 -14.61
CA THR A 164 37.91 19.73 -14.72
C THR A 164 36.58 19.44 -15.40
N PHE A 165 35.56 20.20 -15.01
CA PHE A 165 34.31 20.29 -15.75
C PHE A 165 34.40 21.40 -16.80
N TYR A 166 33.86 21.14 -17.99
CA TYR A 166 33.69 22.13 -19.05
C TYR A 166 32.23 22.14 -19.50
N THR A 167 31.57 23.30 -19.43
CA THR A 167 30.18 23.46 -19.87
C THR A 167 30.11 24.50 -20.98
N ASN A 168 29.55 24.12 -22.12
CA ASN A 168 29.32 25.01 -23.26
C ASN A 168 28.09 24.55 -24.06
N TRP A 169 27.34 25.50 -24.63
CA TRP A 169 26.10 25.26 -25.39
C TRP A 169 25.09 24.33 -24.67
N GLY A 170 24.97 24.47 -23.34
CA GLY A 170 24.09 23.65 -22.50
C GLY A 170 24.56 22.21 -22.26
N ARG A 171 25.73 21.81 -22.80
CA ARG A 171 26.33 20.49 -22.61
C ARG A 171 27.49 20.57 -21.61
N THR A 172 27.51 19.66 -20.66
CA THR A 172 28.59 19.54 -19.66
C THR A 172 29.45 18.31 -19.96
N TYR A 173 30.76 18.47 -19.88
CA TYR A 173 31.79 17.45 -20.11
C TYR A 173 32.74 17.42 -18.92
N TYR A 174 33.47 16.31 -18.74
CA TYR A 174 34.51 16.19 -17.72
C TYR A 174 35.80 15.64 -18.34
N PHE A 175 36.93 16.21 -17.94
CA PHE A 175 38.27 15.82 -18.39
C PHE A 175 39.06 15.27 -17.20
N GLY A 176 39.68 14.10 -17.38
CA GLY A 176 40.34 13.33 -16.32
C GLY A 176 41.66 13.93 -15.83
N ASP A 177 42.30 13.21 -14.91
CA ASP A 177 43.68 13.43 -14.48
C ASP A 177 44.69 13.28 -15.62
N ASP A 178 44.42 12.37 -16.56
CA ASP A 178 45.10 12.24 -17.86
C ASP A 178 44.75 13.35 -18.88
N GLY A 179 43.82 14.23 -18.52
CA GLY A 179 43.26 15.30 -19.37
C GLY A 179 42.36 14.82 -20.50
N ALA A 180 42.11 13.51 -20.64
CA ALA A 180 41.20 12.99 -21.64
C ALA A 180 39.75 13.16 -21.18
N ARG A 181 38.85 13.40 -22.14
CA ARG A 181 37.41 13.50 -21.91
C ARG A 181 36.85 12.16 -21.42
N TRP A 182 35.94 12.20 -20.47
CA TRP A 182 35.28 11.03 -19.93
C TRP A 182 34.03 10.66 -20.73
N ASP A 183 34.11 9.57 -21.48
CA ASP A 183 33.03 9.05 -22.34
C ASP A 183 32.55 7.68 -21.82
N ASN A 184 31.23 7.40 -21.93
CA ASN A 184 30.58 6.16 -21.47
C ASN A 184 30.92 5.71 -20.02
N ARG A 185 31.20 6.64 -19.11
CA ARG A 185 31.65 6.34 -17.75
C ARG A 185 30.92 7.15 -16.68
N PHE A 186 30.68 6.49 -15.54
CA PHE A 186 30.15 7.13 -14.33
C PHE A 186 31.22 7.99 -13.66
N TYR A 187 30.78 9.06 -13.00
CA TYR A 187 31.59 9.91 -12.14
C TYR A 187 30.92 10.04 -10.77
N ASN A 188 31.67 9.82 -9.70
CA ASN A 188 31.18 9.86 -8.33
C ASN A 188 32.02 10.86 -7.54
N ASN A 189 31.40 11.96 -7.08
CA ASN A 189 32.04 12.93 -6.21
C ASN A 189 31.00 13.67 -5.37
N TRP A 190 31.40 14.21 -4.21
CA TRP A 190 30.54 14.96 -3.28
C TRP A 190 29.24 14.23 -2.89
N GLY A 191 29.29 12.89 -2.80
CA GLY A 191 28.12 12.04 -2.53
C GLY A 191 27.09 11.95 -3.66
N ARG A 192 27.45 12.36 -4.89
CA ARG A 192 26.58 12.39 -6.06
C ARG A 192 27.17 11.56 -7.21
N THR A 193 26.31 10.79 -7.87
CA THR A 193 26.63 10.04 -9.10
C THR A 193 26.20 10.83 -10.33
N TYR A 194 27.03 10.84 -11.36
CA TYR A 194 26.79 11.43 -12.68
C TYR A 194 27.18 10.40 -13.75
N TYR A 195 26.65 10.50 -14.97
CA TYR A 195 27.04 9.66 -16.10
C TYR A 195 27.39 10.50 -17.33
N PHE A 196 28.49 10.16 -18.00
CA PHE A 196 28.88 10.75 -19.28
C PHE A 196 28.64 9.75 -20.42
N GLN A 197 28.02 10.23 -21.49
CA GLN A 197 27.56 9.43 -22.63
C GLN A 197 28.69 9.16 -23.63
N GLY A 198 28.38 8.45 -24.72
CA GLY A 198 29.37 8.13 -25.77
C GLY A 198 29.81 9.32 -26.62
N ASP A 199 29.08 10.43 -26.59
CA ASP A 199 29.52 11.73 -27.14
C ASP A 199 30.26 12.59 -26.10
N GLY A 200 30.54 12.03 -24.92
CA GLY A 200 31.16 12.69 -23.76
C GLY A 200 30.27 13.67 -23.00
N ALA A 201 29.04 13.93 -23.47
CA ALA A 201 28.13 14.84 -22.77
C ALA A 201 27.52 14.14 -21.55
N ARG A 202 27.47 14.85 -20.44
CA ARG A 202 26.77 14.42 -19.21
C ARG A 202 25.29 14.20 -19.51
N LEU A 203 24.73 13.14 -18.95
CA LEU A 203 23.32 12.82 -19.06
C LEU A 203 22.52 13.63 -18.03
N ASP A 204 21.77 14.62 -18.52
CA ASP A 204 20.93 15.52 -17.71
C ASP A 204 19.46 15.34 -18.15
N ASN A 205 18.51 15.32 -17.19
CA ASN A 205 17.07 15.05 -17.42
C ASN A 205 16.76 13.76 -18.22
N GLY A 206 17.54 12.70 -18.01
CA GLY A 206 17.51 11.51 -18.87
C GLY A 206 17.53 10.17 -18.12
N PHE A 207 16.95 9.16 -18.73
CA PHE A 207 17.03 7.77 -18.28
C PHE A 207 18.27 7.08 -18.85
N TYR A 208 19.02 6.37 -18.01
CA TYR A 208 20.07 5.45 -18.42
C TYR A 208 19.61 4.01 -18.18
N ASN A 209 19.79 3.14 -19.17
CA ASN A 209 19.39 1.74 -19.11
C ASN A 209 20.58 0.87 -19.50
N ASN A 210 21.07 0.03 -18.59
CA ASN A 210 22.15 -0.92 -18.86
C ASN A 210 22.06 -2.12 -17.90
N TRP A 211 22.49 -3.30 -18.35
CA TRP A 211 22.50 -4.55 -17.57
C TRP A 211 21.17 -4.87 -16.84
N GLY A 212 20.03 -4.58 -17.48
CA GLY A 212 18.70 -4.78 -16.90
C GLY A 212 18.32 -3.79 -15.78
N ARG A 213 19.11 -2.74 -15.56
CA ARG A 213 18.87 -1.70 -14.54
C ARG A 213 18.57 -0.35 -15.20
N THR A 214 17.51 0.29 -14.74
CA THR A 214 17.13 1.66 -15.11
C THR A 214 17.58 2.64 -14.03
N TYR A 215 18.14 3.78 -14.45
CA TYR A 215 18.55 4.91 -13.61
C TYR A 215 17.99 6.20 -14.20
N TYR A 216 17.75 7.24 -13.39
CA TYR A 216 17.38 8.57 -13.87
C TYR A 216 18.37 9.63 -13.39
N PHE A 217 18.71 10.58 -14.26
CA PHE A 217 19.55 11.73 -13.97
C PHE A 217 18.76 13.02 -14.08
N GLN A 218 18.92 13.88 -13.08
CA GLN A 218 18.14 15.10 -12.88
C GLN A 218 18.64 16.27 -13.74
N ALA A 219 18.01 17.45 -13.61
CA ALA A 219 18.39 18.66 -14.35
C ALA A 219 19.78 19.19 -13.99
N ASP A 220 20.31 18.87 -12.80
CA ASP A 220 21.68 19.19 -12.40
C ASP A 220 22.69 18.09 -12.79
N GLY A 221 22.23 17.08 -13.55
CA GLY A 221 22.97 15.89 -13.98
C GLY A 221 23.22 14.85 -12.91
N SER A 222 22.77 15.06 -11.67
CA SER A 222 22.95 14.08 -10.59
C SER A 222 21.88 12.99 -10.65
N ARG A 223 22.30 11.76 -10.38
CA ARG A 223 21.43 10.58 -10.32
C ARG A 223 20.39 10.74 -9.21
N LEU A 224 19.16 10.31 -9.50
CA LEU A 224 18.07 10.32 -8.54
C LEU A 224 18.12 9.04 -7.69
N ASP A 225 18.48 9.19 -6.42
CA ASP A 225 18.63 8.07 -5.47
C ASP A 225 17.62 8.22 -4.31
N ASN A 226 17.10 7.09 -3.81
CA ASN A 226 16.16 7.00 -2.68
C ASN A 226 14.92 7.93 -2.79
N ASN A 227 14.38 8.14 -3.98
CA ASN A 227 13.32 9.14 -4.21
C ASN A 227 12.38 8.76 -5.38
N PHE A 228 11.23 9.44 -5.44
CA PHE A 228 10.23 9.26 -6.48
C PHE A 228 10.51 10.17 -7.69
N TYR A 229 10.21 9.67 -8.89
CA TYR A 229 10.11 10.45 -10.13
C TYR A 229 8.69 10.33 -10.68
N SER A 230 8.04 11.46 -10.97
CA SER A 230 6.70 11.49 -11.55
C SER A 230 6.68 12.37 -12.79
N ASN A 231 6.25 11.81 -13.93
CA ASN A 231 6.10 12.53 -15.19
C ASN A 231 5.02 11.87 -16.07
N TRP A 232 4.27 12.66 -16.84
CA TRP A 232 3.16 12.22 -17.71
C TRP A 232 2.17 11.23 -17.05
N GLY A 233 1.82 11.48 -15.78
CA GLY A 233 0.92 10.64 -14.99
C GLY A 233 1.53 9.31 -14.49
N ARG A 234 2.74 8.96 -14.91
CA ARG A 234 3.48 7.78 -14.43
C ARG A 234 4.37 8.17 -13.26
N THR A 235 4.42 7.33 -12.24
CA THR A 235 5.30 7.48 -11.07
C THR A 235 6.22 6.29 -10.95
N TYR A 236 7.49 6.53 -10.62
CA TYR A 236 8.56 5.56 -10.46
C TYR A 236 9.27 5.84 -9.13
N TYR A 237 9.97 4.86 -8.57
CA TYR A 237 10.82 5.04 -7.40
C TYR A 237 12.22 4.51 -7.68
N PHE A 238 13.24 5.27 -7.28
CA PHE A 238 14.64 4.91 -7.39
C PHE A 238 15.21 4.62 -6.01
N GLN A 239 15.91 3.49 -5.91
CA GLN A 239 16.41 2.93 -4.66
C GLN A 239 17.69 3.64 -4.18
N ALA A 240 18.23 3.24 -3.04
CA ALA A 240 19.47 3.81 -2.50
C ALA A 240 20.72 3.53 -3.35
N ASP A 241 20.69 2.50 -4.21
CA ASP A 241 21.75 2.25 -5.22
C ASP A 241 21.50 2.99 -6.54
N GLY A 242 20.47 3.85 -6.59
CA GLY A 242 19.99 4.61 -7.75
C GLY A 242 19.22 3.80 -8.78
N SER A 243 19.08 2.48 -8.63
CA SER A 243 18.32 1.67 -9.57
C SER A 243 16.81 1.79 -9.34
N ARG A 244 16.05 1.80 -10.43
CA ARG A 244 14.58 1.82 -10.40
C ARG A 244 14.04 0.56 -9.72
N LEU A 245 12.98 0.72 -8.92
CA LEU A 245 12.29 -0.38 -8.28
C LEU A 245 11.21 -0.94 -9.22
N ASP A 246 11.41 -2.16 -9.69
CA ASP A 246 10.53 -2.85 -10.65
C ASP A 246 9.99 -4.17 -10.04
N ASN A 247 8.76 -4.55 -10.39
CA ASN A 247 8.06 -5.76 -9.92
C ASN A 247 8.02 -5.98 -8.39
N ASN A 248 8.04 -4.91 -7.59
CA ASN A 248 8.25 -5.03 -6.14
C ASN A 248 7.47 -3.98 -5.32
N PHE A 249 7.32 -4.25 -4.03
CA PHE A 249 6.66 -3.39 -3.07
C PHE A 249 7.63 -2.35 -2.49
N TYR A 250 7.12 -1.16 -2.21
CA TYR A 250 7.77 -0.14 -1.39
C TYR A 250 6.86 0.24 -0.23
N SER A 251 7.35 0.14 1.01
CA SER A 251 6.60 0.51 2.21
C SER A 251 7.37 1.53 3.03
N ASN A 252 6.79 2.72 3.24
CA ASN A 252 7.36 3.77 4.07
C ASN A 252 6.25 4.66 4.67
N TRP A 253 6.49 5.26 5.84
CA TRP A 253 5.56 6.13 6.57
C TRP A 253 4.13 5.56 6.76
N GLY A 254 4.00 4.23 6.88
CA GLY A 254 2.70 3.56 7.01
C GLY A 254 1.89 3.47 5.72
N ARG A 255 2.50 3.77 4.56
CA ARG A 255 1.94 3.60 3.21
C ARG A 255 2.70 2.50 2.48
N THR A 256 2.00 1.70 1.69
CA THR A 256 2.58 0.66 0.84
C THR A 256 2.20 0.92 -0.61
N TYR A 257 3.14 0.71 -1.52
CA TYR A 257 3.05 0.94 -2.95
C TYR A 257 3.55 -0.31 -3.67
N TYR A 258 3.10 -0.55 -4.90
CA TYR A 258 3.64 -1.59 -5.78
C TYR A 258 4.10 -0.97 -7.09
N PHE A 259 5.27 -1.39 -7.58
CA PHE A 259 5.82 -0.99 -8.87
C PHE A 259 5.83 -2.18 -9.83
N GLN A 260 5.36 -1.96 -11.05
CA GLN A 260 5.13 -2.99 -12.06
C GLN A 260 6.42 -3.34 -12.83
N GLY A 261 6.33 -4.25 -13.79
CA GLY A 261 7.49 -4.67 -14.60
C GLY A 261 8.03 -3.63 -15.57
N ASP A 262 7.25 -2.60 -15.90
CA ASP A 262 7.75 -1.40 -16.59
C ASP A 262 8.27 -0.32 -15.63
N GLY A 263 8.34 -0.63 -14.33
CA GLY A 263 8.71 0.25 -13.23
C GLY A 263 7.63 1.25 -12.82
N ALA A 264 6.49 1.31 -13.50
CA ALA A 264 5.44 2.25 -13.15
C ALA A 264 4.66 1.79 -11.90
N ARG A 265 4.43 2.71 -10.98
CA ARG A 265 3.58 2.53 -9.80
C ARG A 265 2.17 2.11 -10.21
N LEU A 266 1.61 1.14 -9.50
CA LEU A 266 0.25 0.68 -9.70
C LEU A 266 -0.75 1.63 -9.02
N ASP A 267 -1.49 2.39 -9.82
CA ASP A 267 -2.49 3.36 -9.38
C ASP A 267 -3.89 2.94 -9.88
N ASN A 268 -4.91 3.04 -9.01
CA ASN A 268 -6.30 2.61 -9.28
C ASN A 268 -6.44 1.14 -9.75
N GLY A 269 -5.55 0.26 -9.30
CA GLY A 269 -5.42 -1.09 -9.85
C GLY A 269 -5.40 -2.20 -8.79
N PHE A 270 -5.77 -3.40 -9.23
CA PHE A 270 -5.64 -4.63 -8.43
C PHE A 270 -4.30 -5.30 -8.67
N TYR A 271 -3.69 -5.81 -7.60
CA TYR A 271 -2.55 -6.73 -7.65
C TYR A 271 -2.97 -8.09 -7.10
N ASN A 272 -2.70 -9.15 -7.85
CA ASN A 272 -3.06 -10.52 -7.49
C ASN A 272 -1.81 -11.38 -7.51
N ASN A 273 -1.42 -11.96 -6.37
CA ASN A 273 -0.29 -12.88 -6.28
C ASN A 273 -0.45 -13.82 -5.06
N TRP A 274 0.03 -15.06 -5.17
CA TRP A 274 0.00 -16.09 -4.11
C TRP A 274 -1.37 -16.25 -3.41
N GLY A 275 -2.47 -16.20 -4.18
CA GLY A 275 -3.84 -16.31 -3.65
C GLY A 275 -4.33 -15.08 -2.87
N ARG A 276 -3.59 -13.97 -2.90
CA ARG A 276 -3.92 -12.71 -2.21
C ARG A 276 -4.19 -11.60 -3.24
N THR A 277 -5.32 -10.92 -3.09
CA THR A 277 -5.71 -9.74 -3.87
C THR A 277 -5.50 -8.49 -3.03
N TYR A 278 -4.93 -7.45 -3.64
CA TYR A 278 -4.69 -6.14 -3.06
C TYR A 278 -5.22 -5.06 -4.02
N TYR A 279 -5.66 -3.91 -3.51
CA TYR A 279 -6.06 -2.76 -4.34
C TYR A 279 -5.24 -1.52 -3.99
N PHE A 280 -4.86 -0.74 -5.00
CA PHE A 280 -4.09 0.49 -4.89
C PHE A 280 -4.92 1.69 -5.37
N GLY A 281 -4.92 2.77 -4.59
CA GLY A 281 -5.74 3.96 -4.85
C GLY A 281 -5.21 4.87 -5.95
N SER A 282 -5.90 6.00 -6.14
CA SER A 282 -5.48 7.09 -7.04
C SER A 282 -4.22 7.83 -6.57
N ASP A 283 -3.86 7.73 -5.29
CA ASP A 283 -2.58 8.18 -4.75
C ASP A 283 -1.49 7.09 -4.82
N GLY A 284 -1.79 5.96 -5.48
CA GLY A 284 -0.95 4.77 -5.60
C GLY A 284 -0.76 3.98 -4.30
N ALA A 285 -1.37 4.41 -3.19
CA ALA A 285 -1.23 3.72 -1.92
C ALA A 285 -2.21 2.54 -1.83
N ARG A 286 -1.70 1.42 -1.31
CA ARG A 286 -2.48 0.22 -0.99
C ARG A 286 -3.60 0.54 -0.01
N TRP A 287 -4.75 -0.09 -0.21
CA TRP A 287 -5.92 0.09 0.63
C TRP A 287 -5.86 -0.86 1.83
N ASP A 288 -5.53 -0.31 3.00
CA ASP A 288 -5.45 -1.06 4.25
C ASP A 288 -6.58 -0.61 5.18
N ASN A 289 -7.35 -1.56 5.74
CA ASN A 289 -8.58 -1.33 6.51
C ASN A 289 -9.62 -0.46 5.79
N ARG A 290 -10.00 -0.84 4.56
CA ARG A 290 -10.95 -0.06 3.73
C ARG A 290 -12.05 -0.90 3.12
N LEU A 291 -13.25 -0.32 3.10
CA LEU A 291 -14.36 -0.76 2.26
C LEU A 291 -14.13 -0.26 0.84
N TYR A 292 -14.25 -1.16 -0.14
CA TYR A 292 -14.26 -0.86 -1.56
C TYR A 292 -15.64 -1.21 -2.12
N THR A 293 -16.28 -0.28 -2.83
CA THR A 293 -17.62 -0.45 -3.39
C THR A 293 -17.52 -0.27 -4.90
N ASN A 294 -17.79 -1.34 -5.65
CA ASN A 294 -17.81 -1.34 -7.11
C ASN A 294 -18.71 -2.49 -7.62
N TRP A 295 -19.16 -2.41 -8.88
CA TRP A 295 -20.00 -3.45 -9.53
C TRP A 295 -21.29 -3.81 -8.77
N GLY A 296 -21.83 -2.88 -7.96
CA GLY A 296 -23.00 -3.14 -7.09
C GLY A 296 -22.68 -3.95 -5.82
N HIS A 297 -21.41 -4.20 -5.54
CA HIS A 297 -20.93 -5.04 -4.44
C HIS A 297 -19.98 -4.29 -3.51
N ASN A 298 -19.84 -4.81 -2.29
CA ASN A 298 -18.93 -4.30 -1.26
C ASN A 298 -17.87 -5.34 -0.95
N TYR A 299 -16.63 -4.88 -0.76
CA TYR A 299 -15.44 -5.68 -0.53
C TYR A 299 -14.64 -5.06 0.63
N TRP A 300 -13.96 -5.86 1.44
CA TRP A 300 -13.12 -5.36 2.54
C TRP A 300 -11.65 -5.71 2.34
N PHE A 301 -10.79 -4.70 2.34
CA PHE A 301 -9.34 -4.88 2.42
C PHE A 301 -8.88 -4.74 3.87
N GLY A 302 -8.25 -5.79 4.39
CA GLY A 302 -7.86 -5.94 5.79
C GLY A 302 -6.67 -5.08 6.22
N ASN A 303 -6.21 -5.29 7.46
CA ASN A 303 -5.09 -4.56 8.03
C ASN A 303 -3.73 -4.90 7.38
N ASP A 304 -3.61 -6.08 6.77
CA ASP A 304 -2.45 -6.46 5.95
C ASP A 304 -2.62 -6.04 4.47
N GLY A 305 -3.69 -5.31 4.15
CA GLY A 305 -4.07 -4.82 2.82
C GLY A 305 -4.70 -5.87 1.90
N ALA A 306 -4.85 -7.12 2.34
CA ALA A 306 -5.42 -8.18 1.51
C ALA A 306 -6.95 -8.15 1.52
N LEU A 307 -7.57 -8.51 0.39
CA LEU A 307 -9.01 -8.74 0.27
C LEU A 307 -9.44 -9.88 1.20
N LEU A 308 -10.40 -9.60 2.08
CA LEU A 308 -11.07 -10.63 2.87
C LEU A 308 -11.90 -11.51 1.93
N THR A 309 -11.68 -12.83 2.00
CA THR A 309 -12.49 -13.85 1.30
C THR A 309 -12.78 -14.99 2.26
N ASN A 310 -13.90 -15.68 2.06
CA ASN A 310 -14.36 -16.83 2.84
C ASN A 310 -14.35 -16.63 4.38
N GLY A 311 -14.65 -15.41 4.86
CA GLY A 311 -14.44 -15.06 6.26
C GLY A 311 -15.40 -13.99 6.79
N PHE A 312 -15.66 -14.05 8.10
CA PHE A 312 -16.56 -13.14 8.82
C PHE A 312 -15.87 -11.86 9.29
N ILE A 313 -16.63 -10.77 9.37
CA ILE A 313 -16.20 -9.48 9.92
C ILE A 313 -17.41 -8.63 10.35
N MET A 314 -17.32 -7.97 11.52
CA MET A 314 -18.26 -6.91 11.90
C MET A 314 -17.77 -5.56 11.33
N LEU A 315 -18.58 -4.90 10.51
CA LEU A 315 -18.29 -3.58 9.92
C LEU A 315 -19.45 -2.62 10.17
N PHE A 316 -19.14 -1.39 10.58
CA PHE A 316 -20.13 -0.32 10.83
C PHE A 316 -21.31 -0.74 11.76
N GLY A 317 -21.05 -1.70 12.65
CA GLY A 317 -22.02 -2.25 13.60
C GLY A 317 -22.98 -3.30 13.06
N ASN A 318 -22.71 -3.85 11.87
CA ASN A 318 -23.42 -4.98 11.26
C ASN A 318 -22.43 -6.11 10.95
N ASP A 319 -22.90 -7.35 10.98
CA ASP A 319 -22.09 -8.54 10.69
C ASP A 319 -22.14 -8.89 9.19
N TYR A 320 -20.97 -9.22 8.63
CA TYR A 320 -20.80 -9.62 7.24
C TYR A 320 -19.98 -10.90 7.11
N TYR A 321 -20.28 -11.69 6.08
CA TYR A 321 -19.41 -12.74 5.56
C TYR A 321 -18.96 -12.36 4.15
N ALA A 322 -17.65 -12.36 3.91
CA ALA A 322 -17.08 -12.26 2.58
C ALA A 322 -17.10 -13.64 1.91
N ASN A 323 -17.71 -13.77 0.72
CA ASN A 323 -17.69 -15.02 -0.03
C ASN A 323 -16.29 -15.31 -0.64
N ASN A 324 -16.19 -16.35 -1.48
CA ASN A 324 -14.97 -16.71 -2.19
C ASN A 324 -14.45 -15.64 -3.19
N GLN A 325 -15.32 -14.72 -3.63
CA GLN A 325 -14.98 -13.57 -4.47
C GLN A 325 -14.73 -12.29 -3.64
N GLY A 326 -14.81 -12.37 -2.31
CA GLY A 326 -14.68 -11.23 -1.40
C GLY A 326 -15.92 -10.33 -1.29
N ILE A 327 -17.06 -10.73 -1.88
CA ILE A 327 -18.32 -9.99 -1.82
C ILE A 327 -18.90 -10.15 -0.40
N LEU A 328 -19.00 -9.02 0.31
CA LEU A 328 -19.60 -8.93 1.63
C LEU A 328 -21.12 -9.09 1.55
N ASN A 329 -21.64 -10.11 2.23
CA ASN A 329 -23.07 -10.32 2.46
C ASN A 329 -23.36 -10.14 3.96
N SER A 330 -24.41 -9.38 4.30
CA SER A 330 -24.92 -9.27 5.66
C SER A 330 -26.10 -10.20 5.89
N VAL A 331 -26.52 -10.35 7.15
CA VAL A 331 -27.87 -10.83 7.47
C VAL A 331 -28.93 -10.02 6.70
N ARG A 332 -29.90 -10.73 6.12
CA ARG A 332 -31.07 -10.17 5.43
C ARG A 332 -32.31 -10.47 6.29
N TYR A 333 -33.22 -9.51 6.40
CA TYR A 333 -34.44 -9.69 7.19
C TYR A 333 -35.39 -10.71 6.55
N GLN A 334 -35.94 -11.61 7.36
CA GLN A 334 -36.97 -12.57 6.97
C GLN A 334 -38.12 -12.51 7.98
N SER A 335 -39.34 -12.27 7.48
CA SER A 335 -40.57 -12.34 8.27
C SER A 335 -41.01 -13.80 8.46
N GLN A 336 -41.67 -14.10 9.57
CA GLN A 336 -42.45 -15.34 9.73
C GLN A 336 -43.87 -15.23 9.14
N PHE A 337 -44.28 -14.05 8.64
CA PHE A 337 -45.59 -13.79 8.04
C PHE A 337 -45.55 -13.59 6.51
N THR A 338 -44.38 -13.28 5.93
CA THR A 338 -44.20 -13.05 4.49
C THR A 338 -42.93 -13.73 3.97
N PRO A 339 -42.91 -14.33 2.76
CA PRO A 339 -44.04 -14.54 1.85
C PRO A 339 -44.99 -15.67 2.27
N ILE A 340 -44.63 -16.42 3.32
CA ILE A 340 -45.44 -17.52 3.87
C ILE A 340 -45.91 -17.11 5.26
N TYR A 341 -47.21 -17.24 5.52
CA TYR A 341 -47.80 -16.93 6.82
C TYR A 341 -47.69 -18.12 7.78
N ALA A 342 -46.67 -18.12 8.64
CA ALA A 342 -46.40 -19.14 9.64
C ALA A 342 -46.37 -18.49 11.05
N PRO A 343 -47.54 -18.40 11.74
CA PRO A 343 -47.65 -17.76 13.06
C PRO A 343 -46.60 -18.20 14.08
N GLU A 344 -46.27 -19.49 14.12
CA GLU A 344 -45.31 -20.08 15.07
C GLU A 344 -43.98 -20.45 14.37
N GLY A 345 -43.67 -19.74 13.27
CA GLY A 345 -42.56 -20.01 12.36
C GLY A 345 -41.23 -19.32 12.67
N CYS A 346 -41.11 -18.64 13.82
CA CYS A 346 -39.94 -17.83 14.19
C CYS A 346 -38.60 -18.56 14.00
N SER A 347 -38.53 -19.85 14.33
CA SER A 347 -37.37 -20.74 14.17
C SER A 347 -36.80 -20.76 12.74
N VAL A 348 -37.66 -20.86 11.73
CA VAL A 348 -37.28 -20.97 10.31
C VAL A 348 -36.99 -19.59 9.72
N ALA A 349 -37.74 -18.57 10.13
CA ALA A 349 -37.44 -17.18 9.75
C ALA A 349 -36.06 -16.76 10.30
N ALA A 350 -35.79 -17.01 11.58
CA ALA A 350 -34.49 -16.75 12.20
C ALA A 350 -33.35 -17.57 11.56
N LEU A 351 -33.59 -18.84 11.19
CA LEU A 351 -32.64 -19.67 10.45
C LEU A 351 -32.31 -19.11 9.05
N GLN A 352 -33.31 -18.62 8.31
CA GLN A 352 -33.09 -17.93 7.04
C GLN A 352 -32.30 -16.62 7.26
N MET A 353 -32.62 -15.82 8.28
CA MET A 353 -31.84 -14.61 8.58
C MET A 353 -30.38 -14.98 8.87
N LEU A 354 -30.12 -15.95 9.74
CA LEU A 354 -28.77 -16.42 10.07
C LEU A 354 -27.99 -16.90 8.84
N THR A 355 -28.57 -17.80 8.04
CA THR A 355 -27.88 -18.39 6.87
C THR A 355 -27.72 -17.42 5.69
N SER A 356 -28.58 -16.39 5.60
CA SER A 356 -28.50 -15.38 4.53
C SER A 356 -27.19 -14.57 4.54
N ILE A 357 -26.46 -14.51 5.66
CA ILE A 357 -25.12 -13.90 5.70
C ILE A 357 -24.14 -14.60 4.76
N LYS A 358 -24.27 -15.92 4.56
CA LYS A 358 -23.48 -16.69 3.58
C LYS A 358 -24.09 -16.64 2.17
N GLY A 359 -25.12 -15.82 1.95
CA GLY A 359 -25.89 -15.75 0.70
C GLY A 359 -26.90 -16.89 0.50
N ILE A 360 -27.09 -17.76 1.51
CA ILE A 360 -27.93 -18.96 1.41
C ILE A 360 -29.42 -18.57 1.51
N ASN A 361 -30.23 -19.04 0.55
CA ASN A 361 -31.68 -18.91 0.57
C ASN A 361 -32.31 -20.30 0.80
N LEU A 362 -33.18 -20.43 1.80
CA LEU A 362 -33.87 -21.67 2.13
C LEU A 362 -35.09 -21.86 1.21
N PRO A 363 -35.46 -23.12 0.89
CA PRO A 363 -36.75 -23.43 0.30
C PRO A 363 -37.86 -23.27 1.35
N LEU A 364 -38.25 -22.02 1.65
CA LEU A 364 -39.03 -21.65 2.85
C LEU A 364 -40.26 -22.54 3.09
N TYR A 365 -41.03 -22.88 2.06
CA TYR A 365 -42.21 -23.75 2.23
C TYR A 365 -41.85 -25.14 2.78
N TYR A 366 -40.79 -25.76 2.25
CA TYR A 366 -40.26 -27.02 2.76
C TYR A 366 -39.70 -26.83 4.18
N ALA A 367 -38.94 -25.75 4.41
CA ALA A 367 -38.35 -25.44 5.71
C ALA A 367 -39.41 -25.27 6.82
N TYR A 368 -40.55 -24.63 6.53
CA TYR A 368 -41.67 -24.51 7.45
C TYR A 368 -42.45 -25.82 7.65
N THR A 369 -42.71 -26.58 6.57
CA THR A 369 -43.54 -27.80 6.64
C THR A 369 -42.82 -29.02 7.22
N HIS A 370 -41.48 -29.05 7.18
CA HIS A 370 -40.67 -30.19 7.64
C HIS A 370 -39.87 -29.89 8.93
N LEU A 371 -40.15 -28.77 9.61
CA LEU A 371 -39.50 -28.41 10.87
C LEU A 371 -39.93 -29.38 12.00
N PRO A 372 -39.02 -30.09 12.69
CA PRO A 372 -39.36 -30.98 13.78
C PRO A 372 -39.59 -30.21 15.10
N GLN A 373 -40.64 -29.38 15.12
CA GLN A 373 -41.06 -28.54 16.25
C GLN A 373 -42.22 -29.18 17.03
N GLY A 374 -42.41 -28.77 18.29
CA GLY A 374 -43.52 -29.21 19.15
C GLY A 374 -44.87 -28.64 18.72
N GLY A 375 -45.41 -29.12 17.61
CA GLY A 375 -46.64 -28.63 16.97
C GLY A 375 -46.38 -27.88 15.66
N GLY A 376 -47.43 -27.63 14.89
CA GLY A 376 -47.34 -27.09 13.53
C GLY A 376 -47.20 -25.57 13.48
N VAL A 377 -46.21 -25.08 12.71
CA VAL A 377 -45.89 -23.64 12.55
C VAL A 377 -47.04 -22.78 11.99
N PHE A 378 -48.06 -23.41 11.42
CA PHE A 378 -49.25 -22.79 10.82
C PHE A 378 -50.42 -22.62 11.83
N GLY A 379 -50.13 -22.59 13.14
CA GLY A 379 -51.14 -22.43 14.21
C GLY A 379 -51.77 -23.74 14.70
N GLY A 380 -51.18 -24.89 14.37
CA GLY A 380 -51.72 -26.21 14.70
C GLY A 380 -51.08 -26.82 15.95
N GLY A 381 -51.62 -26.52 17.14
CA GLY A 381 -51.22 -27.20 18.38
C GLY A 381 -49.77 -26.97 18.81
N PHE A 382 -49.24 -25.77 18.59
CA PHE A 382 -47.91 -25.38 19.06
C PHE A 382 -47.82 -25.42 20.60
N THR A 383 -46.69 -25.91 21.11
CA THR A 383 -46.42 -26.09 22.55
C THR A 383 -45.08 -25.51 22.97
N HIS A 384 -44.03 -25.72 22.16
CA HIS A 384 -42.68 -25.25 22.44
C HIS A 384 -41.87 -25.08 21.15
N ILE A 385 -40.98 -24.08 21.16
CA ILE A 385 -40.01 -23.87 20.09
C ILE A 385 -39.05 -25.07 19.97
N ILE A 386 -38.64 -25.40 18.75
CA ILE A 386 -37.66 -26.45 18.47
C ILE A 386 -36.34 -26.21 19.25
N PRO A 387 -35.78 -27.20 19.98
CA PRO A 387 -34.51 -27.03 20.68
C PRO A 387 -33.37 -26.59 19.75
N ALA A 388 -32.48 -25.70 20.21
CA ALA A 388 -31.41 -25.11 19.40
C ALA A 388 -30.50 -26.15 18.72
N ARG A 389 -30.12 -27.21 19.44
CA ARG A 389 -29.40 -28.38 18.89
C ARG A 389 -30.10 -29.00 17.70
N ASP A 390 -31.42 -29.11 17.77
CA ASP A 390 -32.24 -29.84 16.81
C ASP A 390 -32.61 -28.93 15.61
N LEU A 391 -32.73 -27.62 15.83
CA LEU A 391 -32.69 -26.60 14.79
C LEU A 391 -31.37 -26.60 14.01
N VAL A 392 -30.23 -26.80 14.69
CA VAL A 392 -28.91 -26.93 14.07
C VAL A 392 -28.80 -28.23 13.26
N ASN A 393 -29.27 -29.35 13.80
CA ASN A 393 -29.31 -30.62 13.07
C ASN A 393 -30.19 -30.50 11.81
N TYR A 394 -31.33 -29.82 11.90
CA TYR A 394 -32.22 -29.55 10.78
C TYR A 394 -31.60 -28.59 9.74
N GLY A 395 -31.02 -27.47 10.18
CA GLY A 395 -30.46 -26.45 9.29
C GLY A 395 -29.19 -26.88 8.55
N ARG A 396 -28.47 -27.91 9.03
CA ARG A 396 -27.24 -28.44 8.42
C ARG A 396 -27.41 -29.02 7.01
N GLN A 397 -28.65 -29.25 6.56
CA GLN A 397 -28.94 -29.57 5.16
C GLN A 397 -28.70 -28.39 4.20
N TRP A 398 -28.59 -27.15 4.72
CA TRP A 398 -28.27 -25.94 3.96
C TRP A 398 -26.94 -25.29 4.39
N ASP A 399 -26.63 -25.28 5.69
CA ASP A 399 -25.40 -24.69 6.23
C ASP A 399 -24.72 -25.61 7.25
N SER A 400 -23.68 -26.33 6.80
CA SER A 400 -22.84 -27.19 7.64
C SER A 400 -22.05 -26.41 8.70
N GLY A 401 -21.97 -25.09 8.57
CA GLY A 401 -21.39 -24.16 9.55
C GLY A 401 -22.20 -24.00 10.82
N LEU A 402 -23.47 -24.42 10.87
CA LEU A 402 -24.32 -24.18 12.04
C LEU A 402 -23.81 -24.86 13.32
N ARG A 403 -23.79 -24.09 14.41
CA ARG A 403 -23.35 -24.48 15.76
C ARG A 403 -24.41 -24.12 16.78
N ASP A 404 -24.74 -25.09 17.63
CA ASP A 404 -25.46 -24.82 18.88
C ASP A 404 -24.47 -24.23 19.87
N ILE A 405 -24.80 -23.06 20.41
CA ILE A 405 -24.03 -22.31 21.40
C ILE A 405 -24.87 -21.99 22.65
N SER A 406 -25.96 -22.73 22.86
CA SER A 406 -26.82 -22.64 24.05
C SER A 406 -26.02 -22.81 25.34
N GLY A 407 -26.50 -22.18 26.42
CA GLY A 407 -25.74 -22.01 27.67
C GLY A 407 -24.66 -20.92 27.62
N SER A 408 -24.36 -20.33 26.46
CA SER A 408 -23.49 -19.14 26.38
C SER A 408 -24.05 -17.96 27.17
N SER A 409 -23.21 -17.32 27.98
CA SER A 409 -23.53 -16.02 28.58
C SER A 409 -23.69 -14.94 27.51
N LEU A 410 -24.41 -13.84 27.83
CA LEU A 410 -24.57 -12.71 26.92
C LEU A 410 -23.22 -12.05 26.53
N SER A 411 -22.16 -12.25 27.32
CA SER A 411 -20.79 -11.84 26.97
C SER A 411 -20.15 -12.76 25.91
N GLN A 412 -20.42 -14.06 25.94
CA GLN A 412 -20.00 -14.97 24.86
C GLN A 412 -20.78 -14.69 23.58
N ILE A 413 -22.08 -14.41 23.67
CA ILE A 413 -22.89 -13.95 22.53
C ILE A 413 -22.34 -12.64 21.95
N TYR A 414 -21.99 -11.66 22.79
CA TYR A 414 -21.31 -10.44 22.36
C TYR A 414 -20.01 -10.72 21.60
N ASN A 415 -19.20 -11.68 22.06
CA ASN A 415 -17.92 -12.02 21.40
C ASN A 415 -18.10 -12.71 20.03
N TRP A 416 -19.13 -13.55 19.87
CA TRP A 416 -19.50 -14.12 18.56
C TRP A 416 -19.85 -12.99 17.57
N VAL A 417 -20.81 -12.14 17.94
CA VAL A 417 -21.28 -11.02 17.10
C VAL A 417 -20.14 -10.02 16.83
N ALA A 418 -19.35 -9.65 17.85
CA ALA A 418 -18.20 -8.75 17.67
C ALA A 418 -17.07 -9.31 16.78
N SER A 419 -17.09 -10.62 16.47
CA SER A 419 -16.20 -11.26 15.49
C SER A 419 -16.87 -11.47 14.12
N GLY A 420 -18.07 -10.94 13.90
CA GLY A 420 -18.84 -11.02 12.66
C GLY A 420 -19.75 -12.24 12.54
N HIS A 421 -19.94 -13.00 13.62
CA HIS A 421 -20.80 -14.19 13.62
C HIS A 421 -22.17 -13.88 14.24
N PRO A 422 -23.23 -13.68 13.44
CA PRO A 422 -24.57 -13.38 13.95
C PRO A 422 -25.14 -14.56 14.74
N VAL A 423 -26.07 -14.26 15.66
CA VAL A 423 -26.60 -15.22 16.63
C VAL A 423 -28.12 -15.20 16.65
N ILE A 424 -28.75 -16.35 16.37
CA ILE A 424 -30.12 -16.62 16.81
C ILE A 424 -30.09 -16.78 18.33
N TYR A 425 -30.96 -16.08 19.06
CA TYR A 425 -31.21 -16.34 20.48
C TYR A 425 -32.69 -16.59 20.73
N TYR A 426 -32.98 -17.43 21.73
CA TYR A 426 -34.35 -17.71 22.17
C TYR A 426 -34.72 -16.78 23.32
N GLY A 427 -35.87 -16.13 23.17
CA GLY A 427 -36.39 -15.11 24.07
C GLY A 427 -37.91 -15.02 23.95
N PHE A 428 -38.44 -13.80 23.93
CA PHE A 428 -39.88 -13.56 23.96
C PHE A 428 -40.35 -12.65 22.81
N SER A 429 -41.55 -12.92 22.32
CA SER A 429 -42.28 -12.19 21.27
C SER A 429 -43.08 -11.00 21.80
N ALA A 430 -43.61 -10.22 20.86
CA ALA A 430 -44.56 -9.14 21.14
C ALA A 430 -45.97 -9.61 21.56
N TYR A 431 -46.26 -10.93 21.52
CA TYR A 431 -47.58 -11.50 21.83
C TYR A 431 -47.64 -12.24 23.17
N GLU A 432 -46.51 -12.60 23.78
CA GLU A 432 -46.49 -13.41 25.01
C GLU A 432 -46.93 -12.61 26.24
N SER A 433 -48.03 -13.07 26.86
CA SER A 433 -48.62 -12.50 28.08
C SER A 433 -48.10 -13.16 29.37
N SER A 434 -47.33 -14.25 29.28
CA SER A 434 -46.72 -14.92 30.43
C SER A 434 -45.27 -15.32 30.12
N TYR A 435 -44.36 -15.02 31.05
CA TYR A 435 -42.91 -15.18 30.88
C TYR A 435 -42.41 -16.62 31.13
N ALA A 436 -43.31 -17.62 31.08
CA ALA A 436 -43.04 -18.99 31.50
C ALA A 436 -42.12 -19.76 30.54
N TRP A 437 -42.26 -19.51 29.22
CA TRP A 437 -41.56 -20.23 28.17
C TRP A 437 -40.98 -19.24 27.16
N ARG A 438 -39.76 -19.46 26.69
CA ARG A 438 -39.07 -18.60 25.71
C ARG A 438 -39.25 -19.18 24.32
N ASN A 439 -40.46 -19.03 23.78
CA ASN A 439 -40.88 -19.71 22.56
C ASN A 439 -40.61 -18.91 21.27
N HIS A 440 -39.81 -17.84 21.34
CA HIS A 440 -39.54 -16.98 20.20
C HIS A 440 -38.05 -16.87 19.85
N ALA A 441 -37.71 -17.00 18.57
CA ALA A 441 -36.35 -16.84 18.05
C ALA A 441 -36.16 -15.47 17.36
N LYS A 442 -35.12 -14.73 17.78
CA LYS A 442 -34.67 -13.47 17.17
C LYS A 442 -33.20 -13.58 16.77
N VAL A 443 -32.73 -12.71 15.86
CA VAL A 443 -31.32 -12.70 15.40
C VAL A 443 -30.62 -11.41 15.80
N ILE A 444 -29.53 -11.54 16.56
CA ILE A 444 -28.54 -10.47 16.72
C ILE A 444 -27.62 -10.51 15.49
N LEU A 445 -27.48 -9.38 14.79
CA LEU A 445 -26.76 -9.25 13.52
C LEU A 445 -25.65 -8.18 13.54
N GLY A 446 -25.23 -7.74 14.72
CA GLY A 446 -24.17 -6.76 14.89
C GLY A 446 -24.25 -6.03 16.23
N ILE A 447 -23.27 -5.16 16.50
CA ILE A 447 -23.19 -4.33 17.72
C ILE A 447 -22.87 -2.88 17.32
N SER A 448 -23.71 -1.92 17.75
CA SER A 448 -23.48 -0.50 17.55
C SER A 448 -23.69 0.29 18.85
N ASN A 449 -22.73 1.14 19.20
CA ASN A 449 -22.76 2.00 20.40
C ASN A 449 -23.10 1.26 21.71
N GLY A 450 -22.62 0.02 21.87
CA GLY A 450 -22.89 -0.82 23.05
C GLY A 450 -24.30 -1.45 23.09
N ARG A 451 -25.05 -1.37 22.00
CA ARG A 451 -26.37 -2.01 21.81
C ARG A 451 -26.25 -3.14 20.78
N PHE A 452 -26.96 -4.22 21.00
CA PHE A 452 -27.13 -5.30 20.03
C PHE A 452 -28.05 -4.83 18.91
N HIS A 453 -27.66 -5.02 17.66
CA HIS A 453 -28.54 -4.84 16.51
C HIS A 453 -29.33 -6.15 16.33
N VAL A 454 -30.67 -6.08 16.37
CA VAL A 454 -31.55 -7.26 16.43
C VAL A 454 -32.64 -7.19 15.36
N TYR A 455 -32.81 -8.30 14.65
CA TYR A 455 -33.98 -8.58 13.81
C TYR A 455 -34.95 -9.51 14.53
N ASP A 456 -36.21 -9.12 14.56
CA ASP A 456 -37.33 -9.89 15.10
C ASP A 456 -38.24 -10.34 13.94
N PRO A 457 -38.36 -11.65 13.66
CA PRO A 457 -39.14 -12.15 12.53
C PRO A 457 -40.67 -12.03 12.72
N CYS A 458 -41.14 -11.71 13.93
CA CYS A 458 -42.56 -11.60 14.28
C CYS A 458 -43.16 -10.25 13.85
N TYR A 459 -42.83 -9.81 12.64
CA TYR A 459 -43.31 -8.58 12.01
C TYR A 459 -43.39 -8.77 10.48
N TYR A 460 -44.30 -8.05 9.81
CA TYR A 460 -44.52 -8.22 8.36
C TYR A 460 -43.39 -7.68 7.46
N SER A 461 -42.58 -6.75 7.96
CA SER A 461 -41.53 -6.05 7.20
C SER A 461 -40.41 -5.57 8.12
N VAL A 462 -39.18 -5.49 7.60
CA VAL A 462 -37.99 -4.95 8.31
C VAL A 462 -38.19 -3.52 8.84
N ASN A 463 -39.14 -2.76 8.27
CA ASN A 463 -39.47 -1.40 8.68
C ASN A 463 -40.65 -1.32 9.68
N SER A 464 -41.22 -2.44 10.10
CA SER A 464 -42.34 -2.47 11.04
C SER A 464 -41.90 -2.00 12.44
N PRO A 465 -42.49 -0.94 13.01
CA PRO A 465 -42.04 -0.33 14.27
C PRO A 465 -42.45 -1.15 15.49
N ALA A 466 -41.92 -0.76 16.66
CA ALA A 466 -42.34 -1.28 17.95
C ALA A 466 -43.88 -1.24 18.13
N GLY A 467 -44.45 -2.24 18.79
CA GLY A 467 -45.90 -2.37 19.01
C GLY A 467 -46.75 -2.75 17.78
N SER A 468 -46.20 -2.76 16.55
CA SER A 468 -47.00 -3.01 15.32
C SER A 468 -47.39 -4.47 15.06
N SER A 469 -46.98 -5.41 15.92
CA SER A 469 -47.24 -6.85 15.80
C SER A 469 -47.43 -7.47 17.19
N GLY A 470 -48.27 -6.85 18.01
CA GLY A 470 -48.45 -7.20 19.43
C GLY A 470 -47.95 -6.10 20.37
N SER A 471 -48.61 -5.99 21.53
CA SER A 471 -48.40 -4.92 22.52
C SER A 471 -47.57 -5.34 23.75
N GLY A 472 -46.99 -6.54 23.73
CA GLY A 472 -46.11 -7.04 24.79
C GLY A 472 -44.79 -6.26 24.90
N PRO A 473 -44.14 -6.25 26.08
CA PRO A 473 -42.99 -5.38 26.37
C PRO A 473 -41.75 -5.67 25.51
N PHE A 474 -41.66 -6.87 24.90
CA PHE A 474 -40.57 -7.29 24.01
C PHE A 474 -40.80 -6.93 22.54
N GLY A 475 -41.93 -6.30 22.21
CA GLY A 475 -42.29 -5.87 20.86
C GLY A 475 -41.53 -4.63 20.40
N HIS A 476 -40.20 -4.75 20.31
CA HIS A 476 -39.27 -3.65 20.03
C HIS A 476 -39.18 -3.23 18.54
N GLY A 477 -39.91 -3.90 17.64
CA GLY A 477 -39.90 -3.65 16.20
C GLY A 477 -39.01 -4.64 15.43
N ALA A 478 -39.29 -4.78 14.14
CA ALA A 478 -38.65 -5.78 13.26
C ALA A 478 -37.13 -5.61 13.13
N ASN A 479 -36.64 -4.38 13.28
CA ASN A 479 -35.25 -3.98 13.19
C ASN A 479 -34.99 -2.97 14.32
N SER A 480 -34.24 -3.38 15.35
CA SER A 480 -34.10 -2.61 16.58
C SER A 480 -32.67 -2.67 17.15
N TYR A 481 -32.31 -1.68 17.95
CA TYR A 481 -31.05 -1.67 18.70
C TYR A 481 -31.33 -1.87 20.18
N LEU A 482 -31.13 -3.08 20.71
CA LEU A 482 -31.46 -3.46 22.08
C LEU A 482 -30.28 -3.21 23.02
N THR A 483 -30.57 -2.65 24.19
CA THR A 483 -29.56 -2.56 25.27
C THR A 483 -29.28 -3.95 25.85
N TRP A 484 -28.12 -4.11 26.49
CA TRP A 484 -27.76 -5.34 27.20
C TRP A 484 -28.85 -5.81 28.17
N GLY A 485 -29.47 -4.88 28.91
CA GLY A 485 -30.56 -5.19 29.85
C GLY A 485 -31.83 -5.72 29.20
N GLN A 486 -32.18 -5.26 27.99
CA GLN A 486 -33.32 -5.77 27.23
C GLN A 486 -33.07 -7.21 26.77
N VAL A 487 -31.92 -7.47 26.14
CA VAL A 487 -31.57 -8.83 25.69
C VAL A 487 -31.40 -9.76 26.90
N ALA A 488 -30.87 -9.30 28.03
CA ALA A 488 -30.77 -10.10 29.26
C ALA A 488 -32.12 -10.39 29.96
N ALA A 489 -33.16 -9.57 29.74
CA ALA A 489 -34.52 -9.90 30.19
C ALA A 489 -35.12 -11.02 29.32
N GLU A 490 -34.89 -10.97 28.01
CA GLU A 490 -35.35 -11.98 27.06
C GLU A 490 -34.57 -13.30 27.14
N TYR A 491 -33.24 -13.27 27.26
CA TYR A 491 -32.36 -14.43 27.07
C TYR A 491 -31.83 -14.99 28.39
N ASN A 492 -31.99 -16.30 28.59
CA ASN A 492 -31.50 -17.04 29.77
C ASN A 492 -30.53 -18.19 29.42
N GLY A 493 -30.04 -18.27 28.19
CA GLY A 493 -29.20 -19.39 27.73
C GLY A 493 -29.94 -20.61 27.17
N SER A 494 -31.28 -20.66 27.20
CA SER A 494 -32.07 -21.84 26.78
C SER A 494 -31.97 -22.23 25.30
N GLY A 495 -31.61 -21.28 24.43
CA GLY A 495 -31.34 -21.56 23.02
C GLY A 495 -30.52 -20.45 22.39
N ALA A 496 -29.38 -20.81 21.78
CA ALA A 496 -28.61 -19.91 20.94
C ALA A 496 -27.91 -20.68 19.80
N VAL A 497 -27.94 -20.14 18.59
CA VAL A 497 -27.37 -20.76 17.38
C VAL A 497 -26.60 -19.72 16.57
N THR A 498 -25.43 -20.10 16.07
CA THR A 498 -24.62 -19.29 15.14
C THR A 498 -24.14 -20.13 13.96
N THR A 499 -23.45 -19.51 13.01
CA THR A 499 -22.80 -20.18 11.88
C THR A 499 -21.31 -19.79 11.81
N VAL A 500 -20.46 -20.74 11.41
CA VAL A 500 -19.00 -20.59 11.24
C VAL A 500 -18.52 -21.17 9.91
#